data_AF-A0A7J4V6C6-F1
#
_entry.id   AF-A0A7J4V6C6-F1
#
_cell.length_a   1.000
_cell.length_b   1.000
_cell.length_c   1.000
_cell.angle_alpha   90.00
_cell.angle_beta   90.00
_cell.angle_gamma   90.00
#
_symmetry.space_group_name_H-M   'P 1'
#
loop_
_entity.id
_entity.type
_entity.pdbx_description
1 polymer ?
#
loop_
_entity_poly.entity_id
_entity_poly.type
_entity_poly.pdbx_seq_one_letter_code
_entity_poly.pdbx_strand_id
1 'polypeptide(L)' 'MEAQPAGEAFTIFALRTTANREDQVMDFVVSNAKKKGIEIYSVVRPHGMRGYIFVEA' A
#
# COMPACT_ATOMS: atom_id res chain seq x y z
N MET A 1 15.87 31.56 -10.71
CA MET A 1 15.89 30.70 -9.50
C MET A 1 14.44 30.53 -9.07
N GLU A 2 13.75 29.56 -9.65
CA GLU A 2 12.38 29.22 -9.25
C GLU A 2 12.42 27.83 -8.64
N ALA A 3 12.33 27.78 -7.31
CA ALA A 3 12.14 26.55 -6.58
C ALA A 3 10.70 26.08 -6.84
N GLN A 4 10.55 25.01 -7.61
CA GLN A 4 9.32 24.23 -7.63
C GLN A 4 9.14 23.64 -6.23
N PRO A 5 7.97 23.80 -5.58
CA PRO A 5 7.72 23.08 -4.34
C PRO A 5 7.78 21.59 -4.70
N ALA A 6 8.61 20.83 -4.00
CA ALA A 6 8.58 19.38 -4.10
C ALA A 6 7.17 18.95 -3.67
N GLY A 7 6.31 18.66 -4.65
CA GLY A 7 5.00 18.08 -4.39
C GLY A 7 5.20 16.83 -3.55
N GLU A 8 4.36 16.66 -2.53
CA GLU A 8 4.40 15.47 -1.67
C GLU A 8 4.41 14.22 -2.57
N ALA A 9 5.52 13.48 -2.52
CA ALA A 9 5.73 12.32 -3.38
C ALA A 9 5.01 11.11 -2.74
N PHE A 10 3.74 10.93 -3.09
CA PHE A 10 3.00 9.72 -2.73
C PHE A 10 3.69 8.51 -3.35
N THR A 11 4.27 7.65 -2.51
CA THR A 11 5.00 6.48 -3.00
C THR A 11 4.08 5.29 -2.95
N ILE A 12 3.65 4.84 -4.12
CA ILE A 12 2.79 3.65 -4.23
C ILE A 12 3.69 2.41 -4.33
N PHE A 13 3.54 1.52 -3.36
CA PHE A 13 4.23 0.24 -3.33
C PHE A 13 3.33 -0.87 -3.85
N ALA A 14 3.85 -1.68 -4.77
CA ALA A 14 3.20 -2.90 -5.21
C ALA A 14 3.79 -4.09 -4.42
N LEU A 15 2.98 -4.68 -3.55
CA LEU A 15 3.34 -5.90 -2.83
C LEU A 15 2.84 -7.11 -3.60
N ARG A 16 3.79 -7.97 -4.01
CA ARG A 16 3.46 -9.30 -4.55
C ARG A 16 3.03 -10.21 -3.41
N THR A 17 1.83 -10.74 -3.52
CA THR A 17 1.23 -11.66 -2.56
C THR A 17 1.02 -13.03 -3.20
N THR A 18 0.81 -14.05 -2.37
CA THR A 18 0.41 -15.37 -2.86
C THR A 18 -1.03 -15.29 -3.38
N ALA A 19 -1.28 -15.79 -4.59
CA ALA A 19 -2.62 -15.86 -5.16
C ALA A 19 -3.58 -16.57 -4.19
N ASN A 20 -4.83 -16.10 -4.12
CA ASN A 20 -5.89 -16.54 -3.20
C ASN A 20 -5.67 -16.21 -1.71
N ARG A 21 -4.61 -15.48 -1.34
CA ARG A 21 -4.37 -15.01 0.05
C ARG A 21 -4.39 -13.50 0.19
N GLU A 22 -4.84 -12.75 -0.82
CA GLU A 22 -4.82 -11.27 -0.79
C GLU A 22 -5.63 -10.70 0.38
N ASP A 23 -6.78 -11.30 0.69
CA ASP A 23 -7.67 -10.87 1.79
C ASP A 23 -6.97 -11.03 3.16
N GLN A 24 -6.30 -12.16 3.37
CA GLN A 24 -5.50 -12.41 4.57
C GLN A 24 -4.29 -11.48 4.66
N VAL A 25 -3.60 -11.22 3.55
CA VAL A 25 -2.44 -10.31 3.53
C VAL A 25 -2.89 -8.87 3.76
N MET A 26 -4.04 -8.47 3.24
CA MET A 26 -4.63 -7.14 3.50
C MET A 26 -4.87 -6.94 5.00
N ASP A 27 -5.54 -7.89 5.66
CA ASP A 27 -5.77 -7.82 7.11
C ASP A 27 -4.46 -7.78 7.90
N PHE A 28 -3.46 -8.57 7.48
CA PHE A 28 -2.14 -8.58 8.08
C PHE A 28 -1.43 -7.22 7.95
N VAL A 29 -1.46 -6.60 6.77
CA VAL A 29 -0.83 -5.29 6.51
C VAL A 29 -1.53 -4.21 7.33
N VAL A 30 -2.86 -4.16 7.32
CA VAL A 30 -3.63 -3.16 8.10
C VAL A 30 -3.38 -3.33 9.60
N SER A 31 -3.41 -4.57 10.10
CA SER A 31 -3.15 -4.87 11.51
C SER A 31 -1.74 -4.47 11.93
N ASN A 32 -0.73 -4.70 11.08
CA ASN A 32 0.64 -4.29 11.37
C ASN A 32 0.82 -2.77 11.28
N ALA A 33 0.19 -2.11 10.30
CA ALA A 33 0.24 -0.66 10.15
C ALA A 33 -0.29 0.04 11.40
N LYS A 34 -1.46 -0.41 11.90
CA LYS A 34 -2.05 0.07 13.16
C LYS A 34 -1.17 -0.20 14.37
N LYS A 35 -0.56 -1.39 14.46
CA LYS A 35 0.27 -1.78 15.61
C LYS A 35 1.62 -1.06 15.64
N LYS A 36 2.23 -0.83 14.47
CA LYS A 36 3.56 -0.20 14.34
C LYS A 36 3.49 1.32 14.15
N GLY A 37 2.29 1.89 13.98
CA GLY A 37 2.11 3.32 13.72
C GLY A 37 2.70 3.73 12.36
N ILE A 38 2.62 2.85 11.36
CA ILE A 38 3.10 3.17 10.01
C ILE A 38 2.03 4.05 9.35
N GLU A 39 2.46 5.18 8.82
CA GLU A 39 1.63 6.10 8.04
C GLU A 39 1.30 5.49 6.68
N ILE A 40 0.32 4.58 6.66
CA ILE A 40 -0.24 4.01 5.43
C ILE A 40 -1.59 4.68 5.21
N TYR A 41 -1.73 5.38 4.08
CA TYR A 41 -2.95 6.13 3.75
C TYR A 41 -4.02 5.23 3.15
N SER A 42 -3.64 4.31 2.26
CA SER A 42 -4.57 3.43 1.56
C SER A 42 -3.96 2.08 1.21
N VAL A 43 -4.79 1.04 1.25
CA VAL A 43 -4.47 -0.31 0.77
C VAL A 43 -5.52 -0.72 -0.25
N VAL A 44 -5.11 -1.01 -1.48
CA VAL A 44 -6.01 -1.30 -2.60
C VAL A 44 -5.82 -2.74 -3.08
N ARG A 45 -6.94 -3.46 -3.19
CA ARG A 45 -7.02 -4.78 -3.82
C ARG A 45 -7.68 -4.66 -5.21
N PRO A 46 -6.95 -4.85 -6.32
CA PRO A 46 -7.56 -4.86 -7.65
C PRO A 46 -8.30 -6.19 -7.90
N HIS A 47 -9.62 -6.15 -8.13
CA HIS A 47 -10.44 -7.35 -8.35
C HIS A 47 -10.06 -8.18 -9.59
N GLY A 48 -9.25 -7.64 -10.50
CA GLY A 48 -8.78 -8.31 -11.72
C GLY A 48 -7.30 -8.75 -11.68
N MET A 49 -6.51 -8.33 -10.69
CA MET A 49 -5.08 -8.65 -10.57
C MET A 49 -4.88 -9.57 -9.37
N ARG A 50 -4.53 -10.84 -9.65
CA ARG A 50 -4.27 -11.82 -8.60
C ARG A 50 -2.81 -11.77 -8.17
N GLY A 51 -2.57 -11.79 -6.87
CA GLY A 51 -1.26 -11.80 -6.25
C GLY A 51 -0.62 -10.43 -6.10
N TYR A 52 -1.39 -9.34 -6.15
CA TYR A 52 -0.88 -7.99 -5.92
C TYR A 52 -1.82 -7.18 -5.04
N ILE A 53 -1.22 -6.44 -4.10
CA ILE A 53 -1.89 -5.37 -3.37
C ILE A 53 -1.07 -4.10 -3.52
N PHE A 54 -1.76 -2.96 -3.58
CA PHE A 54 -1.11 -1.67 -3.60
C PHE A 54 -1.23 -1.01 -2.25
N VAL A 55 -0.15 -0.38 -1.81
CA VAL A 55 -0.06 0.31 -0.53
C VAL A 55 0.46 1.70 -0.81
N GLU A 56 -0.27 2.71 -0.35
CA GLU A 56 0.12 4.11 -0.44
C GLU A 56 0.66 4.57 0.92
N ALA A 57 1.88 5.09 0.90
CA ALA A 57 2.60 5.64 2.05
C ALA A 57 3.43 6.85 1.63
#